data_AF-A0A1B1ZTI3-F1
#
_entry.id   AF-A0A1B1ZTI3-F1
#
_cell.length_a   1.000
_cell.length_b   1.000
_cell.length_c   1.000
_cell.angle_alpha   90.00
_cell.angle_beta   90.00
_cell.angle_gamma   90.00
#
_symmetry.space_group_name_H-M   'P 1'
#
loop_
_entity.id
_entity.type
_entity.pdbx_description
1 polymer ?
#
loop_
_entity_poly.entity_id
_entity_poly.type
_entity_poly.pdbx_seq_one_letter_code
_entity_poly.pdbx_strand_id
1 'polypeptide(L)'
;MVPTEYIGINDSPYKKTLRETLDERIVVQWTGIQTVATSIKVADAQKAAQDYGRKLFLWDNYPVNDFQNTAGRLLLAPYDKREAGLSEALNGIVLNPMNQASPSKLAIATGASFAWNDAAYDAGRTWRATAAYLADWEPLTTMSLLAFLDTQHLAPGHDGDGTKPWQPQAPALAAKLDAVRANPSGEALEELTRYAGVLAAAPERIRSGVADKAFSEQAKPWLDATGLWGQALQATADGLAAQDPAVAQERFAEANRLAVEAGKITTIPEATVVDVQLGVTPVKVADGVLDTFIAEAPGLVT
;
A
#
# COMPACT_ATOMS: atom_id res chain seq x y z
N MET A 1 -5.52 -14.16 -24.61
CA MET A 1 -6.65 -13.24 -24.84
C MET A 1 -7.25 -12.84 -23.50
N VAL A 2 -7.88 -11.67 -23.42
CA VAL A 2 -8.70 -11.28 -22.26
C VAL A 2 -10.16 -11.34 -22.72
N PRO A 3 -11.01 -12.14 -22.06
CA PRO A 3 -12.43 -12.23 -22.39
C PRO A 3 -13.18 -10.96 -21.95
N THR A 4 -14.39 -10.77 -22.48
CA THR A 4 -15.31 -9.70 -22.03
C THR A 4 -15.79 -9.97 -20.60
N GLU A 5 -16.22 -11.20 -20.32
CA GLU A 5 -16.41 -11.67 -18.95
C GLU A 5 -15.05 -12.16 -18.43
N TYR A 6 -14.29 -11.29 -17.75
CA TYR A 6 -12.94 -11.58 -17.21
C TYR A 6 -12.89 -11.74 -15.68
N ILE A 7 -14.06 -11.76 -15.03
CA ILE A 7 -14.22 -11.89 -13.57
C ILE A 7 -15.12 -13.09 -13.21
N GLY A 8 -15.06 -13.46 -11.93
CA GLY A 8 -16.03 -14.34 -11.28
C GLY A 8 -15.79 -15.82 -11.55
N ILE A 9 -16.60 -16.63 -10.86
CA ILE A 9 -16.53 -18.11 -10.81
C ILE A 9 -17.89 -18.76 -11.14
N ASN A 10 -18.71 -18.03 -11.91
CA ASN A 10 -20.00 -18.48 -12.40
C ASN A 10 -19.91 -18.77 -13.90
N ASP A 11 -20.48 -19.90 -14.33
CA ASP A 11 -20.62 -20.25 -15.75
C ASP A 11 -21.62 -19.31 -16.44
N SER A 12 -21.48 -19.16 -17.75
CA SER A 12 -22.37 -18.35 -18.56
C SER A 12 -22.42 -18.89 -19.99
N PRO A 13 -23.46 -18.56 -20.78
CA PRO A 13 -23.45 -18.88 -22.21
C PRO A 13 -22.21 -18.36 -22.94
N TYR A 14 -21.69 -17.19 -22.53
CA TYR A 14 -20.46 -16.62 -23.08
C TYR A 14 -19.24 -17.48 -22.78
N LYS A 15 -19.02 -17.84 -21.51
CA LYS A 15 -17.90 -18.70 -21.09
C LYS A 15 -18.01 -20.10 -21.70
N LYS A 16 -19.24 -20.64 -21.81
CA LYS A 16 -19.51 -21.90 -22.51
C LYS A 16 -19.09 -21.84 -23.98
N THR A 17 -19.45 -20.78 -24.71
CA THR A 17 -19.00 -20.64 -26.11
C THR A 17 -17.49 -20.56 -26.21
N LEU A 18 -16.81 -19.79 -25.35
CA LEU A 18 -15.35 -19.75 -25.33
C LEU A 18 -14.75 -21.13 -25.05
N ARG A 19 -15.28 -21.84 -24.05
CA ARG A 19 -14.87 -23.19 -23.68
C ARG A 19 -14.99 -24.18 -24.84
N GLU A 20 -16.08 -24.10 -25.62
CA GLU A 20 -16.37 -25.05 -26.71
C GLU A 20 -15.70 -24.71 -28.05
N THR A 21 -15.33 -23.44 -28.29
CA THR A 21 -14.92 -22.99 -29.64
C THR A 21 -13.52 -22.37 -29.72
N LEU A 22 -12.96 -21.89 -28.60
CA LEU A 22 -11.65 -21.25 -28.61
C LEU A 22 -10.55 -22.31 -28.72
N ASP A 23 -9.61 -22.14 -29.66
CA ASP A 23 -8.43 -23.01 -29.80
C ASP A 23 -7.76 -23.24 -28.44
N GLU A 24 -7.50 -24.50 -28.09
CA GLU A 24 -7.00 -24.90 -26.78
C GLU A 24 -5.62 -24.30 -26.45
N ARG A 25 -4.84 -23.91 -27.46
CA ARG A 25 -3.52 -23.28 -27.28
C ARG A 25 -3.62 -21.82 -26.82
N ILE A 26 -4.81 -21.21 -26.92
CA ILE A 26 -5.02 -19.83 -26.51
C ILE A 26 -5.21 -19.77 -24.99
N VAL A 27 -4.29 -19.05 -24.34
CA VAL A 27 -4.37 -18.70 -22.93
C VAL A 27 -5.46 -17.66 -22.70
N VAL A 28 -6.31 -17.89 -21.70
CA VAL A 28 -7.40 -16.99 -21.29
C VAL A 28 -7.04 -16.34 -19.96
N GLN A 29 -7.14 -15.01 -19.92
CA GLN A 29 -6.89 -14.24 -18.70
C GLN A 29 -8.15 -14.11 -17.83
N TRP A 30 -7.95 -14.00 -16.52
CA TRP A 30 -8.99 -13.86 -15.50
C TRP A 30 -8.45 -13.02 -14.35
N THR A 31 -9.27 -12.15 -13.77
CA THR A 31 -8.85 -11.20 -12.73
C THR A 31 -9.19 -11.62 -11.31
N GLY A 32 -9.88 -12.74 -11.14
CA GLY A 32 -10.33 -13.21 -9.85
C GLY A 32 -11.85 -13.22 -9.71
N ILE A 33 -12.31 -13.41 -8.48
CA ILE A 33 -13.74 -13.38 -8.12
C ILE A 33 -14.39 -12.00 -8.37
N GLN A 34 -13.58 -10.94 -8.47
CA GLN A 34 -13.96 -9.56 -8.72
C GLN A 34 -12.89 -8.89 -9.59
N THR A 35 -13.18 -7.70 -10.13
CA THR A 35 -12.20 -6.92 -10.91
C THR A 35 -10.94 -6.64 -10.11
N VAL A 36 -11.09 -6.23 -8.84
CA VAL A 36 -9.97 -6.10 -7.89
C VAL A 36 -10.23 -7.07 -6.75
N ALA A 37 -9.75 -8.30 -6.89
CA ALA A 37 -9.99 -9.34 -5.91
C ALA A 37 -9.19 -9.11 -4.62
N THR A 38 -9.90 -9.07 -3.49
CA THR A 38 -9.30 -8.96 -2.14
C THR A 38 -8.51 -10.21 -1.75
N SER A 39 -8.85 -11.36 -2.33
CA SER A 39 -8.09 -12.61 -2.24
C SER A 39 -8.33 -13.48 -3.46
N ILE A 40 -7.39 -14.39 -3.76
CA ILE A 40 -7.57 -15.46 -4.75
C ILE A 40 -7.27 -16.80 -4.06
N LYS A 41 -8.26 -17.69 -4.04
CA LYS A 41 -8.12 -19.04 -3.51
C LYS A 41 -7.88 -20.04 -4.64
N VAL A 42 -7.22 -21.16 -4.31
CA VAL A 42 -7.02 -22.28 -5.23
C VAL A 42 -8.36 -22.83 -5.72
N ALA A 43 -9.34 -22.96 -4.82
CA ALA A 43 -10.68 -23.43 -5.16
C ALA A 43 -11.41 -22.49 -6.15
N ASP A 44 -11.23 -21.17 -6.00
CA ASP A 44 -11.82 -20.18 -6.91
C ASP A 44 -11.19 -20.29 -8.32
N ALA A 45 -9.86 -20.42 -8.38
CA ALA A 45 -9.13 -20.62 -9.62
C ALA A 45 -9.54 -21.93 -10.33
N GLN A 46 -9.71 -23.02 -9.57
CA GLN A 46 -10.19 -24.31 -10.10
C GLN A 46 -11.63 -24.22 -10.61
N LYS A 47 -12.51 -23.54 -9.88
CA LYS A 47 -13.90 -23.32 -10.31
C LYS A 47 -13.96 -22.50 -11.60
N ALA A 48 -13.21 -21.40 -11.67
CA ALA A 48 -13.10 -20.60 -12.88
C ALA A 48 -12.53 -21.44 -14.04
N ALA A 49 -11.49 -22.25 -13.80
CA ALA A 49 -10.92 -23.12 -14.83
C ALA A 49 -11.95 -24.11 -15.40
N GLN A 50 -12.90 -24.61 -14.59
CA GLN A 50 -14.03 -25.42 -15.08
C GLN A 50 -14.97 -24.61 -15.98
N ASP A 51 -15.26 -23.36 -15.62
CA ASP A 51 -16.14 -22.48 -16.40
C ASP A 51 -15.51 -22.10 -17.76
N TYR A 52 -14.18 -21.99 -17.87
CA TYR A 52 -13.53 -21.77 -19.18
C TYR A 52 -13.05 -23.07 -19.85
N GLY A 53 -13.16 -24.20 -19.16
CA GLY A 53 -12.66 -25.52 -19.56
C GLY A 53 -11.15 -25.59 -19.80
N ARG A 54 -10.37 -24.74 -19.14
CA ARG A 54 -8.90 -24.70 -19.23
C ARG A 54 -8.30 -23.97 -18.03
N LYS A 55 -7.03 -24.24 -17.72
CA LYS A 55 -6.27 -23.42 -16.74
C LYS A 55 -6.24 -21.96 -17.21
N LEU A 56 -6.38 -21.05 -16.27
CA LEU A 56 -6.43 -19.61 -16.52
C LEU A 56 -5.09 -18.94 -16.23
N PHE A 57 -4.89 -17.76 -16.82
CA PHE A 57 -3.75 -16.91 -16.52
C PHE A 57 -4.25 -15.71 -15.70
N LEU A 58 -3.75 -15.55 -14.48
CA LEU A 58 -4.23 -14.48 -13.62
C LEU A 58 -3.70 -13.13 -14.10
N TRP A 59 -4.61 -12.23 -14.47
CA TRP A 59 -4.35 -10.79 -14.57
C TRP A 59 -4.74 -10.19 -13.23
N ASP A 60 -3.75 -9.99 -12.36
CA ASP A 60 -4.01 -9.48 -11.04
C ASP A 60 -4.04 -7.95 -11.02
N ASN A 61 -5.16 -7.36 -10.61
CA ASN A 61 -5.29 -5.90 -10.46
C ASN A 61 -4.69 -5.40 -9.14
N TYR A 62 -3.40 -5.61 -9.00
CA TYR A 62 -2.54 -5.03 -7.96
C TYR A 62 -1.12 -4.91 -8.51
N PRO A 63 -0.39 -3.80 -8.30
CA PRO A 63 -0.71 -2.61 -7.50
C PRO A 63 -1.44 -1.47 -8.24
N VAL A 64 -2.18 -1.71 -9.33
CA VAL A 64 -2.83 -0.65 -10.12
C VAL A 64 -3.58 0.40 -9.28
N ASN A 65 -3.41 1.69 -9.64
CA ASN A 65 -4.00 2.84 -8.94
C ASN A 65 -4.77 3.80 -9.87
N ASP A 66 -5.47 3.24 -10.86
CA ASP A 66 -6.20 3.95 -11.90
C ASP A 66 -7.72 4.03 -11.67
N PHE A 67 -8.20 3.66 -10.47
CA PHE A 67 -9.62 3.74 -10.09
C PHE A 67 -9.88 4.45 -8.75
N GLN A 68 -11.12 4.91 -8.53
CA GLN A 68 -11.47 5.85 -7.44
C GLN A 68 -11.06 5.39 -6.04
N ASN A 69 -11.14 4.10 -5.70
CA ASN A 69 -10.77 3.63 -4.35
C ASN A 69 -9.25 3.76 -4.07
N THR A 70 -8.44 3.97 -5.11
CA THR A 70 -7.00 4.21 -5.04
C THR A 70 -6.63 5.68 -5.15
N ALA A 71 -7.60 6.58 -5.28
CA ALA A 71 -7.35 8.01 -5.38
C ALA A 71 -6.47 8.49 -4.21
N GLY A 72 -5.36 9.14 -4.55
CA GLY A 72 -4.39 9.67 -3.60
C GLY A 72 -3.31 8.67 -3.16
N ARG A 73 -3.34 7.42 -3.62
CA ARG A 73 -2.51 6.35 -3.06
C ARG A 73 -1.39 5.89 -4.01
N LEU A 74 -0.22 5.63 -3.43
CA LEU A 74 0.67 4.59 -3.94
C LEU A 74 0.30 3.28 -3.23
N LEU A 75 0.24 2.18 -3.98
CA LEU A 75 -0.02 0.86 -3.42
C LEU A 75 1.31 0.12 -3.26
N LEU A 76 1.89 0.20 -2.06
CA LEU A 76 3.27 -0.27 -1.79
C LEU A 76 3.33 -1.42 -0.79
N ALA A 77 2.20 -2.02 -0.43
CA ALA A 77 2.18 -3.25 0.36
C ALA A 77 2.80 -4.42 -0.45
N PRO A 78 3.24 -5.50 0.22
CA PRO A 78 3.64 -6.71 -0.50
C PRO A 78 2.45 -7.36 -1.20
N TYR A 79 2.75 -8.15 -2.23
CA TYR A 79 1.79 -9.06 -2.83
C TYR A 79 1.34 -10.09 -1.78
N ASP A 80 0.05 -10.11 -1.44
CA ASP A 80 -0.51 -10.96 -0.38
C ASP A 80 -1.94 -11.39 -0.74
N LYS A 81 -2.52 -12.28 0.08
CA LYS A 81 -3.89 -12.81 -0.05
C LYS A 81 -4.12 -13.64 -1.31
N ARG A 82 -3.05 -14.15 -1.92
CA ARG A 82 -3.10 -15.18 -2.96
C ARG A 82 -2.63 -16.49 -2.31
N GLU A 83 -3.49 -17.49 -2.36
CA GLU A 83 -3.28 -18.77 -1.66
C GLU A 83 -2.11 -19.55 -2.27
N ALA A 84 -1.24 -20.12 -1.43
CA ALA A 84 -0.20 -21.03 -1.89
C ALA A 84 -0.80 -22.27 -2.55
N GLY A 85 -0.22 -22.73 -3.67
CA GLY A 85 -0.76 -23.79 -4.52
C GLY A 85 -1.49 -23.26 -5.77
N LEU A 86 -1.61 -21.94 -5.93
CA LEU A 86 -2.13 -21.34 -7.16
C LEU A 86 -1.27 -21.66 -8.38
N SER A 87 0.03 -21.93 -8.20
CA SER A 87 0.93 -22.45 -9.24
C SER A 87 0.41 -23.72 -9.92
N GLU A 88 -0.32 -24.58 -9.21
CA GLU A 88 -0.92 -25.79 -9.75
C GLU A 88 -2.26 -25.53 -10.48
N ALA A 89 -2.98 -24.48 -10.10
CA ALA A 89 -4.30 -24.16 -10.65
C ALA A 89 -4.26 -23.17 -11.84
N LEU A 90 -3.21 -22.35 -11.94
CA LEU A 90 -3.06 -21.31 -12.95
C LEU A 90 -1.94 -21.63 -13.95
N ASN A 91 -2.01 -21.03 -15.13
CA ASN A 91 -0.94 -21.05 -16.14
C ASN A 91 0.14 -19.98 -15.89
N GLY A 92 -0.13 -19.03 -15.00
CA GLY A 92 0.76 -17.92 -14.71
C GLY A 92 0.01 -16.75 -14.10
N ILE A 93 0.78 -15.74 -13.70
CA ILE A 93 0.31 -14.52 -13.07
C ILE A 93 1.01 -13.33 -13.74
N VAL A 94 0.26 -12.30 -14.08
CA VAL A 94 0.77 -10.96 -14.40
C VAL A 94 0.12 -9.96 -13.47
N LEU A 95 0.91 -9.01 -12.99
CA LEU A 95 0.43 -7.91 -12.15
C LEU A 95 0.12 -6.69 -13.03
N ASN A 96 -0.99 -6.03 -12.78
CA ASN A 96 -1.31 -4.72 -13.33
C ASN A 96 -0.65 -3.63 -12.48
N PRO A 97 0.40 -2.94 -12.96
CA PRO A 97 1.13 -1.97 -12.16
C PRO A 97 0.39 -0.65 -11.99
N MET A 98 0.90 0.22 -11.12
CA MET A 98 0.54 1.64 -11.11
C MET A 98 1.10 2.32 -12.35
N ASN A 99 0.59 3.51 -12.68
CA ASN A 99 1.23 4.41 -13.65
C ASN A 99 2.64 4.85 -13.21
N GLN A 100 2.93 4.75 -11.91
CA GLN A 100 4.26 4.94 -11.33
C GLN A 100 5.06 3.64 -11.47
N ALA A 101 5.71 3.46 -12.62
CA ALA A 101 6.45 2.26 -12.99
C ALA A 101 7.54 1.86 -11.98
N SER A 102 8.33 2.83 -11.48
CA SER A 102 9.42 2.53 -10.55
C SER A 102 8.90 2.16 -9.14
N PRO A 103 7.98 2.92 -8.51
CA PRO A 103 7.31 2.50 -7.29
C PRO A 103 6.60 1.13 -7.38
N SER A 104 6.03 0.79 -8.55
CA SER A 104 5.40 -0.52 -8.78
C SER A 104 6.37 -1.70 -8.65
N LYS A 105 7.69 -1.49 -8.81
CA LYS A 105 8.70 -2.56 -8.70
C LYS A 105 8.66 -3.28 -7.36
N LEU A 106 8.25 -2.61 -6.30
CA LEU A 106 8.12 -3.21 -4.98
C LEU A 106 7.10 -4.35 -4.98
N ALA A 107 5.85 -4.06 -5.37
CA ALA A 107 4.81 -5.07 -5.48
C ALA A 107 5.14 -6.13 -6.55
N ILE A 108 5.70 -5.71 -7.70
CA ILE A 108 6.11 -6.63 -8.77
C ILE A 108 7.19 -7.61 -8.28
N ALA A 109 8.20 -7.16 -7.54
CA ALA A 109 9.24 -8.05 -7.00
C ALA A 109 8.66 -9.05 -6.00
N THR A 110 7.75 -8.61 -5.13
CA THR A 110 7.07 -9.51 -4.19
C THR A 110 6.15 -10.51 -4.90
N GLY A 111 5.43 -10.06 -5.94
CA GLY A 111 4.59 -10.92 -6.78
C GLY A 111 5.40 -11.92 -7.62
N ALA A 112 6.58 -11.52 -8.11
CA ALA A 112 7.50 -12.42 -8.79
C ALA A 112 8.02 -13.51 -7.86
N SER A 113 8.34 -13.17 -6.60
CA SER A 113 8.74 -14.18 -5.60
C SER A 113 7.60 -15.16 -5.30
N PHE A 114 6.36 -14.69 -5.21
CA PHE A 114 5.19 -15.56 -5.05
C PHE A 114 5.01 -16.47 -6.28
N ALA A 115 5.02 -15.90 -7.48
CA ALA A 115 4.82 -16.66 -8.72
C ALA A 115 5.92 -17.71 -8.97
N TRP A 116 7.13 -17.48 -8.44
CA TRP A 116 8.23 -18.45 -8.51
C TRP A 116 8.09 -19.61 -7.52
N ASN A 117 7.71 -19.33 -6.27
CA ASN A 117 7.57 -20.34 -5.22
C ASN A 117 6.53 -19.91 -4.19
N ASP A 118 5.27 -20.13 -4.52
CA ASP A 118 4.12 -19.77 -3.69
C ASP A 118 4.10 -20.54 -2.35
N ALA A 119 4.59 -21.78 -2.34
CA ALA A 119 4.66 -22.63 -1.15
C ALA A 119 5.63 -22.10 -0.08
N ALA A 120 6.75 -21.48 -0.47
CA ALA A 120 7.75 -20.93 0.45
C ALA A 120 7.71 -19.39 0.57
N TYR A 121 6.79 -18.75 -0.14
CA TYR A 121 6.65 -17.30 -0.16
C TYR A 121 6.29 -16.76 1.22
N ASP A 122 6.97 -15.69 1.62
CA ASP A 122 6.69 -14.92 2.83
C ASP A 122 6.63 -13.46 2.44
N ALA A 123 5.44 -12.87 2.52
CA ALA A 123 5.18 -11.50 2.09
C ALA A 123 6.06 -10.50 2.84
N GLY A 124 6.14 -10.59 4.18
CA GLY A 124 6.89 -9.64 5.00
C GLY A 124 8.40 -9.75 4.80
N ARG A 125 8.95 -10.96 4.69
CA ARG A 125 10.36 -11.22 4.41
C ARG A 125 10.74 -10.67 3.04
N THR A 126 9.93 -10.97 2.02
CA THR A 126 10.19 -10.52 0.65
C THR A 126 10.08 -9.00 0.53
N TRP A 127 9.10 -8.38 1.19
CA TRP A 127 8.94 -6.93 1.23
C TRP A 127 10.18 -6.23 1.82
N ARG A 128 10.67 -6.71 2.96
CA ARG A 128 11.89 -6.18 3.61
C ARG A 128 13.13 -6.39 2.76
N ALA A 129 13.28 -7.56 2.13
CA ALA A 129 14.40 -7.83 1.24
C ALA A 129 14.37 -6.93 -0.01
N THR A 130 13.19 -6.70 -0.59
CA THR A 130 13.03 -5.79 -1.73
C THR A 130 13.33 -4.34 -1.33
N ALA A 131 12.86 -3.88 -0.17
CA ALA A 131 13.20 -2.55 0.33
C ALA A 131 14.72 -2.40 0.54
N ALA A 132 15.37 -3.39 1.13
CA ALA A 132 16.82 -3.40 1.28
C ALA A 132 17.54 -3.36 -0.07
N TYR A 133 17.10 -4.18 -1.03
CA TYR A 133 17.65 -4.18 -2.39
C TYR A 133 17.52 -2.81 -3.09
N LEU A 134 16.35 -2.16 -2.99
CA LEU A 134 16.14 -0.81 -3.58
C LEU A 134 17.00 0.26 -2.91
N ALA A 135 17.31 0.08 -1.63
CA ALA A 135 18.17 0.93 -0.82
C ALA A 135 19.67 0.57 -0.93
N ASP A 136 20.06 -0.27 -1.89
CA ASP A 136 21.42 -0.78 -2.05
C ASP A 136 22.01 -1.38 -0.76
N TRP A 137 21.13 -2.03 0.02
CA TRP A 137 21.43 -2.65 1.31
C TRP A 137 21.97 -1.67 2.36
N GLU A 138 21.83 -0.36 2.15
CA GLU A 138 22.22 0.65 3.13
C GLU A 138 21.20 0.67 4.28
N PRO A 139 21.62 0.41 5.54
CA PRO A 139 20.68 0.19 6.64
C PRO A 139 19.74 1.37 6.92
N LEU A 140 20.23 2.62 6.87
CA LEU A 140 19.41 3.77 7.22
C LEU A 140 18.41 4.12 6.12
N THR A 141 18.81 4.03 4.85
CA THR A 141 17.92 4.16 3.69
C THR A 141 16.89 3.05 3.69
N THR A 142 17.28 1.81 3.99
CA THR A 142 16.35 0.67 4.12
C THR A 142 15.29 0.94 5.18
N MET A 143 15.71 1.41 6.36
CA MET A 143 14.81 1.71 7.46
C MET A 143 13.85 2.87 7.13
N SER A 144 14.35 3.94 6.49
CA SER A 144 13.52 5.05 6.01
C SER A 144 12.56 4.66 4.89
N LEU A 145 13.02 3.81 3.97
CA LEU A 145 12.16 3.28 2.92
C LEU A 145 11.04 2.45 3.56
N LEU A 146 11.35 1.50 4.44
CA LEU A 146 10.33 0.70 5.14
C LEU A 146 9.31 1.56 5.91
N ALA A 147 9.74 2.64 6.57
CA ALA A 147 8.84 3.58 7.22
C ALA A 147 7.89 4.26 6.21
N PHE A 148 8.41 4.73 5.07
CA PHE A 148 7.58 5.27 3.99
C PHE A 148 6.63 4.22 3.42
N LEU A 149 7.11 3.01 3.13
CA LEU A 149 6.28 1.94 2.58
C LEU A 149 5.14 1.55 3.54
N ASP A 150 5.37 1.55 4.85
CA ASP A 150 4.32 1.33 5.86
C ASP A 150 3.22 2.40 5.76
N THR A 151 3.57 3.68 5.58
CA THR A 151 2.56 4.74 5.36
C THR A 151 1.72 4.57 4.11
N GLN A 152 2.15 3.73 3.16
CA GLN A 152 1.50 3.44 1.89
C GLN A 152 1.00 1.97 1.80
N HIS A 153 0.84 1.31 2.96
CA HIS A 153 0.55 -0.13 3.05
C HIS A 153 -0.92 -0.49 2.78
N LEU A 154 -1.85 0.47 2.83
CA LEU A 154 -3.26 0.15 2.58
C LEU A 154 -3.45 -0.34 1.15
N ALA A 155 -4.14 -1.46 1.01
CA ALA A 155 -4.61 -1.96 -0.29
C ALA A 155 -6.15 -1.99 -0.30
N PRO A 156 -6.82 -1.15 -1.11
CA PRO A 156 -8.27 -1.01 -1.06
C PRO A 156 -8.97 -2.20 -1.74
N GLY A 157 -10.17 -2.54 -1.28
CA GLY A 157 -11.07 -3.49 -1.94
C GLY A 157 -11.84 -2.86 -3.12
N HIS A 158 -12.57 -3.70 -3.86
CA HIS A 158 -13.37 -3.28 -5.01
C HIS A 158 -14.73 -2.67 -4.62
N ASP A 159 -15.38 -3.21 -3.58
CA ASP A 159 -16.75 -2.82 -3.24
C ASP A 159 -16.76 -1.38 -2.68
N GLY A 160 -17.54 -0.51 -3.32
CA GLY A 160 -17.60 0.94 -3.07
C GLY A 160 -18.12 1.37 -1.70
N ASP A 161 -18.12 0.49 -0.70
CA ASP A 161 -18.36 0.85 0.70
C ASP A 161 -17.06 1.25 1.43
N GLY A 162 -15.90 0.90 0.89
CA GLY A 162 -14.60 1.22 1.48
C GLY A 162 -14.40 0.66 2.90
N THR A 163 -15.23 -0.28 3.38
CA THR A 163 -15.30 -0.53 4.83
C THR A 163 -14.14 -1.38 5.35
N LYS A 164 -13.51 -2.23 4.52
CA LYS A 164 -12.29 -2.96 4.91
C LYS A 164 -11.30 -3.11 3.76
N PRO A 165 -10.12 -2.46 3.82
CA PRO A 165 -9.05 -2.77 2.89
C PRO A 165 -8.56 -4.21 3.12
N TRP A 166 -8.07 -4.86 2.07
CA TRP A 166 -7.57 -6.24 2.19
C TRP A 166 -6.13 -6.32 2.73
N GLN A 167 -5.46 -5.17 2.83
CA GLN A 167 -4.30 -4.96 3.70
C GLN A 167 -4.47 -3.68 4.53
N PRO A 168 -4.06 -3.67 5.82
CA PRO A 168 -4.27 -2.55 6.71
C PRO A 168 -3.44 -1.33 6.33
N GLN A 169 -3.88 -0.14 6.76
CA GLN A 169 -3.10 1.09 6.68
C GLN A 169 -2.03 1.12 7.78
N ALA A 170 -0.77 1.35 7.39
CA ALA A 170 0.36 1.62 8.27
C ALA A 170 0.42 0.75 9.55
N PRO A 171 0.38 -0.59 9.43
CA PRO A 171 0.29 -1.47 10.59
C PRO A 171 1.45 -1.31 11.58
N ALA A 172 2.68 -1.01 11.12
CA ALA A 172 3.81 -0.82 12.01
C ALA A 172 3.72 0.50 12.77
N LEU A 173 3.32 1.59 12.11
CA LEU A 173 3.02 2.86 12.76
C LEU A 173 1.85 2.73 13.73
N ALA A 174 0.72 2.13 13.31
CA ALA A 174 -0.47 1.95 14.14
C ALA A 174 -0.13 1.26 15.47
N ALA A 175 0.67 0.19 15.43
CA ALA A 175 1.11 -0.51 16.64
C ALA A 175 1.90 0.40 17.61
N LYS A 176 2.75 1.29 17.10
CA LYS A 176 3.50 2.26 17.92
C LYS A 176 2.57 3.30 18.53
N LEU A 177 1.61 3.80 17.76
CA LEU A 177 0.62 4.77 18.23
C LEU A 177 -0.28 4.16 19.30
N ASP A 178 -0.70 2.90 19.14
CA ASP A 178 -1.50 2.17 20.14
C ASP A 178 -0.73 1.95 21.44
N ALA A 179 0.58 1.65 21.36
CA ALA A 179 1.44 1.57 22.55
C ALA A 179 1.48 2.90 23.32
N VAL A 180 1.56 4.03 22.61
CA VAL A 180 1.54 5.37 23.22
C VAL A 180 0.15 5.73 23.76
N ARG A 181 -0.94 5.34 23.08
CA ARG A 181 -2.30 5.50 23.63
C ARG A 181 -2.46 4.73 24.95
N ALA A 182 -1.87 3.54 25.06
CA ALA A 182 -1.92 2.73 26.27
C ALA A 182 -1.03 3.28 27.39
N ASN A 183 0.12 3.86 27.04
CA ASN A 183 1.03 4.51 27.98
C ASN A 183 1.76 5.69 27.28
N PRO A 184 1.32 6.95 27.49
CA PRO A 184 1.87 8.11 26.78
C PRO A 184 3.23 8.58 27.33
N SER A 185 4.02 7.67 27.89
CA SER A 185 5.30 7.96 28.54
C SER A 185 6.27 6.77 28.45
N GLY A 186 7.51 6.97 28.90
CA GLY A 186 8.53 5.91 28.97
C GLY A 186 8.87 5.31 27.59
N GLU A 187 9.09 4.00 27.54
CA GLU A 187 9.60 3.30 26.36
C GLU A 187 8.74 3.50 25.10
N ALA A 188 7.40 3.51 25.24
CA ALA A 188 6.50 3.71 24.11
C ALA A 188 6.69 5.09 23.46
N LEU A 189 6.80 6.15 24.28
CA LEU A 189 7.04 7.51 23.79
C LEU A 189 8.47 7.68 23.23
N GLU A 190 9.47 7.05 23.84
CA GLU A 190 10.85 7.03 23.33
C GLU A 190 10.95 6.32 21.97
N GLU A 191 10.24 5.21 21.79
CA GLU A 191 10.15 4.52 20.51
C GLU A 191 9.43 5.36 19.46
N LEU A 192 8.32 6.01 19.83
CA LEU A 192 7.61 6.92 18.93
C LEU A 192 8.49 8.09 18.50
N THR A 193 9.22 8.70 19.43
CA THR A 193 10.14 9.82 19.16
C THR A 193 11.23 9.42 18.16
N ARG A 194 11.83 8.24 18.35
CA ARG A 194 12.81 7.70 17.39
C ARG A 194 12.18 7.44 16.02
N TYR A 195 10.99 6.82 15.98
CA TYR A 195 10.30 6.52 14.73
C TYR A 195 9.89 7.80 13.99
N ALA A 196 9.42 8.82 14.69
CA ALA A 196 9.06 10.12 14.13
C ALA A 196 10.27 10.77 13.44
N GLY A 197 11.46 10.68 14.04
CA GLY A 197 12.71 11.11 13.42
C GLY A 197 13.06 10.33 12.15
N VAL A 198 12.82 9.02 12.12
CA VAL A 198 13.01 8.19 10.91
C VAL A 198 12.06 8.62 9.80
N LEU A 199 10.77 8.84 10.13
CA LEU A 199 9.74 9.20 9.17
C LEU A 199 9.98 10.61 8.59
N ALA A 200 10.31 11.58 9.44
CA ALA A 200 10.62 12.96 9.01
C ALA A 200 11.86 13.03 8.11
N ALA A 201 12.88 12.20 8.37
CA ALA A 201 14.09 12.13 7.56
C ALA A 201 13.95 11.23 6.31
N ALA A 202 12.86 10.47 6.19
CA ALA A 202 12.69 9.47 5.15
C ALA A 202 12.76 10.05 3.72
N PRO A 203 12.13 11.20 3.40
CA PRO A 203 12.14 11.73 2.02
C PRO A 203 13.55 11.98 1.50
N GLU A 204 14.40 12.66 2.29
CA GLU A 204 15.78 12.98 1.88
C GLU A 204 16.67 11.73 1.82
N ARG A 205 16.52 10.81 2.77
CA ARG A 205 17.24 9.53 2.77
C ARG A 205 16.86 8.69 1.55
N ILE A 206 15.58 8.62 1.21
CA ILE A 206 15.10 7.90 0.02
C ILE A 206 15.63 8.55 -1.27
N ARG A 207 15.54 9.88 -1.40
CA ARG A 207 16.05 10.61 -2.59
C ARG A 207 17.53 10.37 -2.84
N SER A 208 18.32 10.37 -1.78
CA SER A 208 19.76 10.17 -1.85
C SER A 208 20.14 8.69 -2.03
N GLY A 209 19.56 7.80 -1.22
CA GLY A 209 20.00 6.41 -1.08
C GLY A 209 19.28 5.37 -1.95
N VAL A 210 18.08 5.65 -2.48
CA VAL A 210 17.48 4.74 -3.48
C VAL A 210 18.19 4.92 -4.82
N ALA A 211 18.70 3.82 -5.36
CA ALA A 211 19.50 3.82 -6.59
C ALA A 211 18.67 4.22 -7.82
N ASP A 212 17.43 3.75 -7.90
CA ASP A 212 16.50 4.09 -8.98
C ASP A 212 15.90 5.49 -8.75
N LYS A 213 16.47 6.50 -9.41
CA LYS A 213 16.03 7.90 -9.27
C LYS A 213 14.59 8.13 -9.74
N ALA A 214 14.08 7.31 -10.66
CA ALA A 214 12.69 7.38 -11.08
C ALA A 214 11.72 7.06 -9.94
N PHE A 215 12.15 6.31 -8.90
CA PHE A 215 11.33 6.07 -7.72
C PHE A 215 10.97 7.38 -7.04
N SER A 216 11.98 8.21 -6.74
CA SER A 216 11.78 9.47 -6.03
C SER A 216 11.06 10.50 -6.88
N GLU A 217 11.29 10.52 -8.19
CA GLU A 217 10.57 11.39 -9.12
C GLU A 217 9.08 11.06 -9.17
N GLN A 218 8.74 9.78 -9.31
CA GLN A 218 7.36 9.32 -9.44
C GLN A 218 6.60 9.29 -8.10
N ALA A 219 7.32 9.16 -6.98
CA ALA A 219 6.75 9.22 -5.64
C ALA A 219 6.82 10.63 -5.01
N LYS A 220 7.27 11.66 -5.73
CA LYS A 220 7.60 12.98 -5.17
C LYS A 220 6.49 13.56 -4.27
N PRO A 221 5.21 13.65 -4.70
CA PRO A 221 4.17 14.21 -3.84
C PRO A 221 3.97 13.46 -2.52
N TRP A 222 4.01 12.13 -2.55
CA TRP A 222 3.89 11.29 -1.36
C TRP A 222 5.10 11.43 -0.42
N LEU A 223 6.31 11.55 -0.98
CA LEU A 223 7.52 11.82 -0.19
C LEU A 223 7.47 13.21 0.45
N ASP A 224 7.03 14.24 -0.27
CA ASP A 224 6.87 15.60 0.27
C ASP A 224 5.87 15.61 1.43
N ALA A 225 4.70 14.98 1.26
CA ALA A 225 3.71 14.86 2.32
C ALA A 225 4.20 14.03 3.50
N THR A 226 4.94 12.94 3.25
CA THR A 226 5.55 12.12 4.31
C THR A 226 6.51 12.94 5.17
N GLY A 227 7.27 13.88 4.57
CA GLY A 227 8.14 14.77 5.33
C GLY A 227 7.38 15.65 6.31
N LEU A 228 6.28 16.27 5.87
CA LEU A 228 5.43 17.11 6.72
C LEU A 228 4.70 16.28 7.78
N TRP A 229 4.16 15.11 7.43
CA TRP A 229 3.55 14.18 8.38
C TRP A 229 4.54 13.65 9.42
N GLY A 230 5.79 13.37 9.01
CA GLY A 230 6.87 12.98 9.92
C GLY A 230 7.21 14.10 10.91
N GLN A 231 7.33 15.34 10.43
CA GLN A 231 7.54 16.51 11.29
C GLN A 231 6.36 16.76 12.23
N ALA A 232 5.13 16.56 11.75
CA ALA A 232 3.93 16.63 12.59
C ALA A 232 3.99 15.59 13.72
N LEU A 233 4.38 14.35 13.40
CA LEU A 233 4.55 13.29 14.40
C LEU A 233 5.66 13.61 15.40
N GLN A 234 6.76 14.23 14.97
CA GLN A 234 7.83 14.69 15.87
C GLN A 234 7.29 15.75 16.85
N ALA A 235 6.60 16.76 16.34
CA ALA A 235 5.99 17.79 17.18
C ALA A 235 4.96 17.18 18.15
N THR A 236 4.17 16.19 17.72
CA THR A 236 3.28 15.46 18.62
C THR A 236 4.03 14.72 19.72
N ALA A 237 5.11 13.99 19.40
CA ALA A 237 5.92 13.30 20.40
C ALA A 237 6.58 14.28 21.39
N ASP A 238 7.09 15.42 20.89
CA ASP A 238 7.63 16.50 21.73
C ASP A 238 6.56 17.08 22.68
N GLY A 239 5.32 17.23 22.19
CA GLY A 239 4.19 17.69 23.00
C GLY A 239 3.81 16.70 24.11
N LEU A 240 3.82 15.40 23.81
CA LEU A 240 3.59 14.34 24.80
C LEU A 240 4.71 14.25 25.85
N ALA A 241 5.95 14.56 25.46
CA ALA A 241 7.12 14.55 26.35
C ALA A 241 7.25 15.83 27.21
N ALA A 242 6.54 16.90 26.86
CA ALA A 242 6.68 18.20 27.51
C ALA A 242 6.11 18.18 28.94
N GLN A 243 6.92 18.68 29.89
CA GLN A 243 6.49 18.83 31.29
C GLN A 243 5.66 20.11 31.52
N ASP A 244 5.89 21.14 30.70
CA ASP A 244 5.16 22.41 30.76
C ASP A 244 3.93 22.33 29.84
N PRO A 245 2.69 22.47 30.37
CA PRO A 245 1.47 22.45 29.56
C PRO A 245 1.46 23.49 28.43
N ALA A 246 2.10 24.65 28.60
CA ALA A 246 2.16 25.67 27.55
C ALA A 246 3.03 25.20 26.38
N VAL A 247 4.16 24.56 26.68
CA VAL A 247 5.04 23.96 25.67
C VAL A 247 4.35 22.80 24.96
N ALA A 248 3.65 21.93 25.71
CA ALA A 248 2.87 20.84 25.13
C ALA A 248 1.84 21.37 24.11
N GLN A 249 1.08 22.39 24.50
CA GLN A 249 0.06 23.00 23.64
C GLN A 249 0.65 23.64 22.37
N GLU A 250 1.80 24.32 22.47
CA GLU A 250 2.50 24.88 21.31
C GLU A 250 2.92 23.79 20.33
N ARG A 251 3.46 22.68 20.84
CA ARG A 251 3.88 21.53 20.02
C ARG A 251 2.72 20.84 19.32
N PHE A 252 1.57 20.68 19.99
CA PHE A 252 0.38 20.14 19.36
C PHE A 252 -0.21 21.08 18.29
N ALA A 253 -0.19 22.40 18.54
CA ALA A 253 -0.60 23.38 17.54
C ALA A 253 0.29 23.32 16.28
N GLU A 254 1.60 23.13 16.49
CA GLU A 254 2.56 22.94 15.39
C GLU A 254 2.28 21.66 14.59
N ALA A 255 2.07 20.54 15.28
CA ALA A 255 1.73 19.27 14.64
C ALA A 255 0.48 19.40 13.75
N ASN A 256 -0.57 20.06 14.26
CA ASN A 256 -1.80 20.28 13.49
C ASN A 256 -1.57 21.17 12.26
N ARG A 257 -0.74 22.23 12.38
CA ARG A 257 -0.39 23.10 11.25
C ARG A 257 0.33 22.32 10.15
N LEU A 258 1.30 21.48 10.51
CA LEU A 258 2.05 20.63 9.59
C LEU A 258 1.15 19.58 8.91
N ALA A 259 0.24 18.96 9.66
CA ALA A 259 -0.75 18.03 9.13
C ALA A 259 -1.67 18.70 8.07
N VAL A 260 -2.13 19.92 8.35
CA VAL A 260 -2.93 20.70 7.39
C VAL A 260 -2.15 21.05 6.13
N GLU A 261 -0.87 21.45 6.25
CA GLU A 261 -0.01 21.69 5.08
C GLU A 261 0.22 20.41 4.27
N ALA A 262 0.46 19.27 4.93
CA ALA A 262 0.63 17.99 4.28
C ALA A 262 -0.61 17.59 3.45
N GLY A 263 -1.81 17.80 4.02
CA GLY A 263 -3.09 17.52 3.36
C GLY A 263 -3.40 18.37 2.12
N LYS A 264 -2.65 19.46 1.89
CA LYS A 264 -2.79 20.29 0.68
C LYS A 264 -2.02 19.74 -0.53
N ILE A 265 -1.10 18.79 -0.31
CA ILE A 265 -0.30 18.23 -1.39
C ILE A 265 -1.17 17.31 -2.23
N THR A 266 -1.20 17.56 -3.54
CA THR A 266 -1.97 16.78 -4.50
C THR A 266 -1.08 15.82 -5.29
N THR A 267 -1.70 14.77 -5.84
CA THR A 267 -1.04 13.80 -6.69
C THR A 267 -0.64 14.40 -8.05
N ILE A 268 0.03 13.58 -8.87
CA ILE A 268 0.46 13.95 -10.22
C ILE A 268 -0.77 14.00 -11.15
N PRO A 269 -1.07 15.15 -11.78
CA PRO A 269 -2.15 15.27 -12.75
C PRO A 269 -2.01 14.24 -13.88
N GLU A 270 -3.14 13.70 -14.35
CA GLU A 270 -3.25 12.71 -15.46
C GLU A 270 -2.61 11.33 -15.20
N ALA A 271 -1.59 11.23 -14.34
CA ALA A 271 -0.95 9.97 -13.97
C ALA A 271 -1.67 9.24 -12.82
N THR A 272 -2.62 9.90 -12.18
CA THR A 272 -3.44 9.34 -11.10
C THR A 272 -4.89 9.75 -11.26
N VAL A 273 -5.79 9.00 -10.65
CA VAL A 273 -7.22 9.28 -10.67
C VAL A 273 -7.52 10.63 -10.03
N VAL A 274 -8.34 11.42 -10.71
CA VAL A 274 -8.96 12.62 -10.13
C VAL A 274 -10.08 12.20 -9.19
N ASP A 275 -10.02 12.65 -7.95
CA ASP A 275 -11.10 12.52 -7.00
C ASP A 275 -12.31 13.31 -7.53
N VAL A 276 -13.38 12.57 -7.84
CA VAL A 276 -14.58 13.14 -8.48
C VAL A 276 -15.33 14.14 -7.59
N GLN A 277 -15.14 14.08 -6.27
CA GLN A 277 -15.80 14.99 -5.33
C GLN A 277 -15.02 16.29 -5.17
N LEU A 278 -13.69 16.20 -5.16
CA LEU A 278 -12.80 17.33 -4.89
C LEU A 278 -12.32 18.04 -6.16
N GLY A 279 -12.36 17.39 -7.33
CA GLY A 279 -11.80 17.91 -8.59
C GLY A 279 -10.26 17.96 -8.60
N VAL A 280 -9.62 17.62 -7.49
CA VAL A 280 -8.18 17.43 -7.27
C VAL A 280 -8.02 16.24 -6.34
N THR A 281 -6.86 15.57 -6.38
CA THR A 281 -6.64 14.39 -5.54
C THR A 281 -5.53 14.66 -4.53
N PRO A 282 -5.85 14.91 -3.25
CA PRO A 282 -4.85 14.96 -2.19
C PRO A 282 -4.11 13.62 -2.09
N VAL A 283 -2.82 13.67 -1.79
CA VAL A 283 -2.06 12.45 -1.47
C VAL A 283 -2.52 11.90 -0.12
N LYS A 284 -2.55 10.58 0.00
CA LYS A 284 -2.87 9.87 1.23
C LYS A 284 -1.59 9.26 1.81
N VAL A 285 -1.35 9.53 3.09
CA VAL A 285 -0.17 9.06 3.84
C VAL A 285 -0.66 8.67 5.22
N ALA A 286 -0.69 7.37 5.52
CA ALA A 286 -1.17 6.85 6.81
C ALA A 286 -2.54 7.42 7.25
N ASP A 287 -3.46 7.63 6.29
CA ASP A 287 -4.78 8.21 6.55
C ASP A 287 -5.65 7.31 7.44
N GLY A 288 -6.36 7.91 8.40
CA GLY A 288 -7.10 7.19 9.44
C GLY A 288 -6.21 6.56 10.53
N VAL A 289 -4.89 6.78 10.49
CA VAL A 289 -3.94 6.28 11.49
C VAL A 289 -3.18 7.45 12.11
N LEU A 290 -2.39 8.16 11.31
CA LEU A 290 -1.49 9.21 11.80
C LEU A 290 -2.23 10.52 12.07
N ASP A 291 -3.07 10.94 11.14
CA ASP A 291 -3.96 12.10 11.27
C ASP A 291 -4.86 12.00 12.51
N THR A 292 -5.44 10.82 12.72
CA THR A 292 -6.30 10.52 13.87
C THR A 292 -5.53 10.63 15.18
N PHE A 293 -4.34 10.03 15.24
CA PHE A 293 -3.52 10.13 16.44
C PHE A 293 -3.05 11.55 16.74
N ILE A 294 -2.65 12.33 15.73
CA ILE A 294 -2.25 13.74 15.91
C ILE A 294 -3.40 14.56 16.50
N ALA A 295 -4.63 14.32 16.06
CA ALA A 295 -5.82 14.99 16.60
C ALA A 295 -6.15 14.56 18.04
N GLU A 296 -5.91 13.30 18.39
CA GLU A 296 -6.18 12.73 19.72
C GLU A 296 -5.11 13.07 20.77
N ALA A 297 -3.85 13.22 20.35
CA ALA A 297 -2.70 13.33 21.23
C ALA A 297 -2.79 14.40 22.35
N PRO A 298 -3.38 15.60 22.13
CA PRO A 298 -3.57 16.58 23.20
C PRO A 298 -4.37 16.05 24.40
N GLY A 299 -5.27 15.09 24.18
CA GLY A 299 -6.07 14.47 25.24
C GLY A 299 -5.33 13.41 26.05
N LEU A 300 -4.13 12.98 25.63
CA LEU A 300 -3.35 11.94 26.30
C LEU A 300 -2.50 12.47 27.46
N VAL A 301 -2.27 13.79 27.50
CA VAL A 301 -1.55 14.49 28.57
C VAL A 301 -2.53 15.37 29.33
N THR A 302 -3.48 14.73 30.01
CA THR A 302 -4.39 15.38 30.97
C THR A 302 -4.07 15.02 32.41
#